data_AF-A0A2S9A704-F1
#
_entry.id   AF-A0A2S9A704-F1
#
_cell.length_a   1.000
_cell.length_b   1.000
_cell.length_c   1.000
_cell.angle_alpha   90.00
_cell.angle_beta   90.00
_cell.angle_gamma   90.00
#
_symmetry.space_group_name_H-M   'P 1'
#
loop_
_entity.id
_entity.type
_entity.pdbx_description
1 polymer ?
#
loop_
_entity_poly.entity_id
_entity_poly.type
_entity_poly.pdbx_seq_one_letter_code
_entity_poly.pdbx_strand_id
1 'polypeptide(L)' 'MAEEVRALIARTKGVSVKSIAEDLDIRRATLSSRVNGPAAFSPSLLSAVAARLGTTASDLVARAERALGLAAAS' A
#
# COMPACT_ATOMS: atom_id res chain seq x y z
N MET A 1 4.26 5.76 2.95
CA MET A 1 3.09 4.86 2.81
C MET A 1 3.05 4.16 1.45
N ALA A 2 2.95 4.91 0.34
CA ALA A 2 2.90 4.31 -1.00
C ALA A 2 4.07 3.36 -1.30
N GLU A 3 5.29 3.72 -0.85
CA GLU A 3 6.49 2.89 -0.91
C GLU A 3 6.28 1.49 -0.31
N GLU A 4 5.80 1.42 0.93
CA GLU A 4 5.58 0.16 1.65
C GLU A 4 4.49 -0.70 1.01
N VAL A 5 3.39 -0.07 0.58
CA VAL A 5 2.33 -0.78 -0.15
C VAL A 5 2.87 -1.37 -1.44
N ARG A 6 3.66 -0.60 -2.20
CA ARG A 6 4.28 -1.04 -3.46
C ARG A 6 5.28 -2.17 -3.23
N ALA A 7 6.13 -2.04 -2.21
CA ALA A 7 7.09 -3.07 -1.84
C ALA A 7 6.40 -4.38 -1.43
N LEU A 8 5.28 -4.30 -0.69
CA LEU A 8 4.51 -5.48 -0.30
C LEU A 8 3.82 -6.13 -1.50
N ILE A 9 3.21 -5.35 -2.40
CA ILE A 9 2.66 -5.87 -3.65
C ILE A 9 3.73 -6.61 -4.47
N ALA A 10 4.93 -6.04 -4.60
CA ALA A 10 6.03 -6.66 -5.34
C ALA A 10 6.54 -7.97 -4.73
N ARG A 11 6.42 -8.13 -3.39
CA ARG A 11 6.82 -9.34 -2.67
C ARG A 11 5.75 -10.43 -2.66
N THR A 12 4.48 -10.07 -2.83
CA THR A 12 3.37 -11.03 -2.78
C THR A 12 3.11 -11.64 -4.15
N LYS A 13 3.40 -12.94 -4.31
CA LYS A 13 3.18 -13.66 -5.58
C LYS A 13 1.71 -13.60 -6.01
N GLY A 14 1.48 -13.35 -7.29
CA GLY A 14 0.14 -13.33 -7.89
C GLY A 14 -0.70 -12.10 -7.52
N VAL A 15 -0.17 -11.16 -6.73
CA VAL A 15 -0.85 -9.92 -6.39
C VAL A 15 -0.34 -8.78 -7.25
N SER A 16 -1.27 -7.97 -7.74
CA SER A 16 -0.98 -6.78 -8.53
C SER A 16 -1.92 -5.64 -8.13
N VAL A 17 -1.58 -4.41 -8.54
CA VAL A 17 -2.50 -3.26 -8.40
C VAL A 17 -3.84 -3.53 -9.09
N LYS A 18 -3.84 -4.26 -10.21
CA LYS A 18 -5.06 -4.64 -10.92
C LYS A 18 -5.92 -5.58 -10.07
N SER A 19 -5.34 -6.68 -9.59
CA SER A 19 -6.10 -7.68 -8.83
C SER A 19 -6.66 -7.10 -7.52
N ILE A 20 -5.88 -6.29 -6.79
CA ILE A 20 -6.39 -5.63 -5.57
C ILE A 20 -7.54 -4.68 -5.90
N ALA A 21 -7.44 -3.92 -6.98
CA ALA A 21 -8.52 -3.01 -7.37
C ALA A 21 -9.80 -3.76 -7.74
N GLU A 22 -9.68 -4.91 -8.41
CA GLU A 22 -10.80 -5.81 -8.74
C GLU A 22 -11.43 -6.40 -7.45
N ASP A 23 -10.61 -6.89 -6.52
CA ASP A 23 -11.07 -7.45 -5.25
C ASP A 23 -11.80 -6.42 -4.37
N LEU A 24 -11.41 -5.14 -4.48
CA LEU A 24 -12.01 -4.03 -3.73
C LEU A 24 -13.14 -3.32 -4.49
N ASP A 25 -13.51 -3.80 -5.68
CA ASP A 25 -14.51 -3.18 -6.57
C ASP A 25 -14.27 -1.68 -6.82
N ILE A 26 -13.01 -1.31 -7.07
CA ILE A 26 -12.62 0.06 -7.43
C ILE A 26 -11.91 0.11 -8.77
N ARG A 27 -11.92 1.29 -9.39
CA ARG A 27 -11.16 1.51 -10.63
C ARG A 27 -9.66 1.31 -10.36
N ARG A 28 -8.99 0.50 -11.20
CA ARG A 28 -7.52 0.33 -11.18
C ARG A 28 -6.76 1.66 -11.15
N ALA A 29 -7.22 2.66 -11.92
CA ALA A 29 -6.61 3.99 -11.97
C ALA A 29 -6.63 4.69 -10.59
N THR A 30 -7.69 4.51 -9.81
CA THR A 30 -7.84 5.06 -8.46
C THR A 30 -6.82 4.45 -7.49
N LEU A 31 -6.57 3.14 -7.57
CA LEU A 31 -5.54 2.52 -6.74
C LEU A 31 -4.13 2.85 -7.23
N SER A 32 -3.92 2.86 -8.55
CA SER A 32 -2.64 3.17 -9.16
C SER A 32 -2.14 4.57 -8.83
N SER A 33 -3.03 5.58 -8.78
CA SER A 33 -2.64 6.95 -8.42
C SER A 33 -2.13 7.10 -6.99
N ARG A 34 -2.45 6.14 -6.11
CA ARG A 34 -2.00 6.11 -4.70
C ARG A 34 -0.77 5.26 -4.47
N VAL A 35 -0.67 4.14 -5.19
CA VAL A 35 0.49 3.23 -5.11
C VAL A 35 1.70 3.82 -5.86
N ASN A 36 1.45 4.39 -7.05
CA ASN A 36 2.49 4.83 -7.98
C ASN A 36 2.47 6.34 -8.27
N GLY A 37 1.47 7.05 -7.76
CA GLY A 37 1.31 8.48 -8.00
C GLY A 37 1.36 9.30 -6.69
N PRO A 38 1.07 10.61 -6.79
CA PRO A 38 1.17 11.52 -5.65
C PRO A 38 -0.04 11.45 -4.70
N ALA A 39 -1.10 10.71 -5.05
CA ALA A 39 -2.33 10.72 -4.26
C ALA A 39 -2.14 9.96 -2.94
N ALA A 40 -2.63 10.53 -1.83
CA ALA A 40 -2.59 9.86 -0.55
C ALA A 40 -3.65 8.75 -0.45
N PHE A 41 -3.37 7.73 0.36
CA PHE A 41 -4.38 6.77 0.78
C PHE A 41 -5.34 7.43 1.78
N SER A 42 -6.65 7.20 1.62
CA SER A 42 -7.58 7.42 2.73
C SER A 42 -7.38 6.31 3.77
N PRO A 43 -7.73 6.54 5.05
CA PRO A 43 -7.63 5.52 6.08
C PRO A 43 -8.40 4.24 5.74
N SER A 44 -9.63 4.38 5.22
CA SER A 44 -10.48 3.24 4.83
C SER A 44 -9.87 2.42 3.71
N LEU A 45 -9.34 3.07 2.67
CA LEU A 45 -8.72 2.37 1.54
C LEU A 45 -7.40 1.72 1.94
N LEU A 46 -6.60 2.37 2.80
CA LEU A 46 -5.38 1.78 3.32
C LEU A 46 -5.68 0.49 4.10
N SER A 47 -6.68 0.51 4.97
CA SER A 47 -7.12 -0.69 5.72
C SER A 47 -7.58 -1.81 4.80
N ALA A 48 -8.36 -1.50 3.77
CA ALA A 48 -8.83 -2.51 2.81
C ALA A 48 -7.68 -3.14 2.01
N VAL A 49 -6.74 -2.32 1.53
CA VAL A 49 -5.54 -2.79 0.81
C VAL A 49 -4.65 -3.63 1.73
N ALA A 50 -4.43 -3.19 2.97
CA ALA A 50 -3.64 -3.92 3.95
C ALA A 50 -4.24 -5.30 4.24
N ALA A 51 -5.55 -5.35 4.48
CA ALA A 51 -6.26 -6.61 4.69
C ALA A 51 -6.10 -7.56 3.50
N ARG A 52 -6.20 -7.05 2.27
CA ARG A 52 -5.99 -7.86 1.07
C ARG A 52 -4.57 -8.39 0.93
N LEU A 53 -3.59 -7.65 1.44
CA LEU A 53 -2.18 -8.04 1.49
C LEU A 53 -1.84 -8.92 2.70
N GLY A 54 -2.83 -9.32 3.51
CA GLY A 54 -2.61 -10.17 4.68
C GLY A 54 -1.93 -9.45 5.84
N THR A 55 -2.11 -8.14 5.97
CA THR A 55 -1.54 -7.32 7.04
C THR A 55 -2.54 -6.27 7.52
N THR A 56 -2.12 -5.35 8.39
CA THR A 56 -2.95 -4.25 8.90
C THR A 56 -2.44 -2.89 8.43
N ALA A 57 -3.31 -1.88 8.43
CA ALA A 57 -2.88 -0.51 8.14
C ALA A 57 -1.82 -0.03 9.15
N SER A 58 -1.97 -0.40 10.42
CA SER A 58 -1.01 -0.07 11.48
C SER A 58 0.38 -0.66 11.22
N ASP A 59 0.47 -1.90 10.73
CA ASP A 59 1.76 -2.50 10.36
C ASP A 59 2.45 -1.75 9.23
N LEU A 60 1.68 -1.33 8.21
CA LEU A 60 2.21 -0.55 7.10
C LEU A 60 2.68 0.84 7.55
N VAL A 61 1.95 1.48 8.47
CA VAL A 61 2.37 2.75 9.07
C VAL A 61 3.67 2.56 9.86
N ALA A 62 3.72 1.59 10.77
CA ALA A 62 4.89 1.34 11.60
C ALA A 62 6.14 0.93 10.78
N ARG A 63 5.96 0.29 9.62
CA ARG A 63 7.07 0.03 8.68
C ARG A 63 7.53 1.30 7.98
N ALA A 64 6.60 2.13 7.51
CA ALA A 64 6.92 3.38 6.86
C ALA A 64 7.64 4.35 7.82
N GLU A 65 7.19 4.44 9.07
CA GLU A 65 7.82 5.25 10.11
C GLU A 65 9.25 4.77 10.41
N ARG A 66 9.45 3.45 10.53
CA ARG A 66 10.80 2.88 10.69
C ARG A 66 11.70 3.16 9.50
N ALA A 67 11.19 3.06 8.28
CA ALA A 67 11.96 3.35 7.07
C ALA A 67 12.38 4.83 7.01
N LEU A 68 11.49 5.75 7.38
CA LEU A 68 11.79 7.18 7.47
C LEU A 68 12.80 7.48 8.58
N GLY A 69 12.66 6.85 9.75
CA GLY A 69 13.62 6.99 10.85
C GLY A 69 15.02 6.48 10.48
N LEU A 70 15.11 5.41 9.70
CA LEU A 70 16.38 4.90 9.19
C LEU A 70 17.01 5.86 8.17
N ALA A 71 16.20 6.38 7.22
CA ALA A 71 16.67 7.31 6.20
C ALA A 71 17.14 8.66 6.76
N ALA A 72 16.58 9.08 7.90
CA ALA A 72 17.02 10.29 8.60
C ALA A 72 18.31 10.09 9.43
N ALA A 73 18.70 8.84 9.69
CA ALA A 73 19.88 8.48 10.46
C ALA A 73 21.09 8.08 9.60
N SER A 74 20.90 7.99 8.28
CA SER A 74 21.90 7.65 7.26
C SER A 74 22.36 8.87 6.47
#